data_AF-A0A7W1LN40-F1
#
_entry.id   AF-A0A7W1LN40-F1
#
_cell.length_a   1.000
_cell.length_b   1.000
_cell.length_c   1.000
_cell.angle_alpha   90.00
_cell.angle_beta   90.00
_cell.angle_gamma   90.00
#
_symmetry.space_group_name_H-M   'P 1'
#
loop_
_entity.id
_entity.type
_entity.pdbx_description
1 polymer ?
#
loop_
_entity_poly.entity_id
_entity_poly.type
_entity_poly.pdbx_seq_one_letter_code
_entity_poly.pdbx_strand_id
1 'polypeptide(L)'
;QVRDAFYRHLGGVSFSGTPLPTLMVKLSRVLVRHPSLAWIFGGWAMRMVHRTGLLALVRHRVRPVTFVMHSFMDAAEVTPAWEALQRGESVDDPRLAATQERLRACSYAMAHPETGELVPACVQHSVLDPTENHQLRRLLPLTVKTGRPATRPRAGHDA
;
A
#
# COMPACT_ATOMS: atom_id res chain seq x y z
N GLN A 1 9.93 -9.25 -10.12
CA GLN A 1 11.24 -8.59 -10.32
C GLN A 1 11.16 -7.07 -10.29
N VAL A 2 10.59 -6.37 -11.29
CA VAL A 2 10.50 -4.88 -11.28
C VAL A 2 9.75 -4.36 -10.05
N ARG A 3 8.61 -4.97 -9.73
CA ARG A 3 7.81 -4.67 -8.53
C ARG A 3 8.64 -4.78 -7.24
N ASP A 4 9.36 -5.87 -7.07
CA ASP A 4 10.09 -6.15 -5.83
C ASP A 4 11.32 -5.24 -5.70
N ALA A 5 11.99 -4.93 -6.82
CA ALA A 5 13.06 -3.93 -6.87
C ALA A 5 12.52 -2.52 -6.57
N PHE A 6 11.32 -2.19 -7.07
CA PHE A 6 10.63 -0.94 -6.75
C PHE A 6 10.35 -0.84 -5.25
N TYR A 7 9.70 -1.82 -4.63
CA TYR A 7 9.42 -1.76 -3.20
C TYR A 7 10.69 -1.72 -2.35
N ARG A 8 11.73 -2.47 -2.72
CA ARG A 8 12.98 -2.54 -1.96
C ARG A 8 13.80 -1.25 -1.97
N HIS A 9 13.88 -0.57 -3.12
CA HIS A 9 14.78 0.58 -3.29
C HIS A 9 14.06 1.93 -3.40
N LEU A 10 12.77 1.93 -3.75
CA LEU A 10 11.96 3.14 -3.93
C LEU A 10 10.77 3.23 -2.95
N GLY A 11 10.60 2.26 -2.03
CA GLY A 11 9.49 2.23 -1.07
C GLY A 11 9.37 3.47 -0.18
N GLY A 12 10.48 4.16 0.10
CA GLY A 12 10.50 5.41 0.87
C GLY A 12 10.33 6.70 0.03
N VAL A 13 10.13 6.59 -1.29
CA VAL A 13 9.99 7.75 -2.18
C VAL A 13 8.52 8.03 -2.44
N SER A 14 8.01 9.13 -1.88
CA SER A 14 6.68 9.63 -2.24
C SER A 14 6.73 10.36 -3.59
N PHE A 15 6.11 9.78 -4.62
CA PHE A 15 6.01 10.36 -5.96
C PHE A 15 4.89 11.40 -6.07
N SER A 16 3.88 11.31 -5.21
CA SER A 16 2.76 12.25 -5.17
C SER A 16 3.06 13.40 -4.21
N GLY A 17 2.80 14.64 -4.62
CA GLY A 17 2.96 15.83 -3.76
C GLY A 17 4.41 16.31 -3.54
N THR A 18 5.43 15.60 -4.03
CA THR A 18 6.83 16.05 -3.94
C THR A 18 7.18 16.98 -5.11
N PRO A 19 7.78 18.18 -4.87
CA PRO A 19 8.27 19.04 -5.94
C PRO A 19 9.28 18.31 -6.85
N LEU A 20 9.19 18.55 -8.16
CA LEU A 20 10.00 17.83 -9.17
C LEU A 20 11.52 17.86 -8.89
N PRO A 21 12.13 18.99 -8.48
CA PRO A 21 13.57 19.02 -8.17
C PRO A 21 13.94 18.09 -7.02
N THR A 22 13.14 18.09 -5.95
CA THR A 22 13.35 17.24 -4.77
C THR A 22 13.18 15.77 -5.12
N LEU A 23 12.21 15.45 -5.98
CA LEU A 23 12.02 14.10 -6.49
C LEU A 23 13.24 13.64 -7.31
N MET A 24 13.78 14.48 -8.19
CA MET A 24 14.97 14.15 -8.99
C MET A 24 16.20 13.88 -8.12
N VAL A 25 16.41 14.65 -7.05
CA VAL A 25 17.51 14.40 -6.09
C VAL A 25 17.33 13.07 -5.36
N LYS A 26 16.09 12.72 -4.94
CA LYS A 26 15.82 11.43 -4.30
C LYS A 26 16.07 10.27 -5.27
N LEU A 27 15.61 10.40 -6.51
CA LEU A 27 15.80 9.39 -7.56
C LEU A 27 17.27 9.22 -7.94
N SER A 28 18.01 10.30 -8.12
CA SER A 28 19.44 10.23 -8.46
C SER A 28 20.25 9.57 -7.35
N ARG A 29 19.95 9.88 -6.07
CA ARG A 29 20.58 9.22 -4.93
C ARG A 29 20.34 7.71 -4.91
N VAL A 30 19.12 7.28 -5.22
CA VAL A 30 18.78 5.86 -5.31
C VAL A 30 19.52 5.21 -6.48
N LEU A 31 19.58 5.87 -7.63
CA LEU A 31 20.21 5.36 -8.85
C LEU A 31 21.74 5.21 -8.70
N VAL A 32 22.40 6.17 -8.06
CA VAL A 32 23.84 6.11 -7.76
C VAL A 32 24.16 4.95 -6.83
N ARG A 33 23.30 4.66 -5.85
CA ARG A 33 23.50 3.54 -4.91
C ARG A 33 23.14 2.18 -5.51
N HIS A 34 22.25 2.15 -6.50
CA HIS A 34 21.74 0.92 -7.10
C HIS A 34 21.66 1.04 -8.62
N PRO A 35 22.81 1.00 -9.33
CA PRO A 35 22.86 1.23 -10.78
C PRO A 35 22.13 0.17 -11.59
N SER A 36 21.97 -1.05 -11.07
CA SER A 36 21.18 -2.12 -11.70
C SER A 36 19.70 -1.74 -11.90
N LEU A 37 19.19 -0.78 -11.12
CA LEU A 37 17.83 -0.25 -11.30
C LEU A 37 17.64 0.42 -12.65
N ALA A 38 18.67 1.06 -13.21
CA ALA A 38 18.61 1.70 -14.52
C ALA A 38 18.19 0.68 -15.60
N TRP A 39 18.81 -0.50 -15.57
CA TRP A 39 18.53 -1.58 -16.52
C TRP A 39 17.14 -2.20 -16.30
N ILE A 40 16.78 -2.48 -15.05
CA ILE A 40 15.49 -3.09 -14.71
C ILE A 40 14.33 -2.17 -15.11
N PHE A 41 14.40 -0.89 -14.71
CA PHE A 41 13.35 0.08 -15.05
C PHE A 41 13.39 0.50 -16.52
N GLY A 42 14.57 0.60 -17.13
CA GLY A 42 14.71 0.90 -18.56
C GLY A 42 14.08 -0.18 -19.44
N GLY A 43 14.35 -1.46 -19.18
CA GLY A 43 13.73 -2.57 -19.90
C GLY A 43 12.21 -2.64 -19.70
N TRP A 44 11.74 -2.32 -18.49
CA TRP A 44 10.31 -2.20 -18.23
C TRP A 44 9.67 -1.02 -18.97
N ALA A 45 10.31 0.16 -18.96
CA ALA A 45 9.83 1.36 -19.62
C ALA A 45 9.74 1.15 -21.14
N MET A 46 10.75 0.54 -21.75
CA MET A 46 10.71 0.18 -23.17
C MET A 46 9.54 -0.75 -23.49
N ARG A 47 9.30 -1.77 -22.64
CA ARG A 47 8.16 -2.67 -22.82
C ARG A 47 6.82 -1.95 -22.69
N MET A 48 6.72 -0.93 -21.83
CA MET A 48 5.53 -0.09 -21.74
C MET A 48 5.34 0.75 -23.01
N VAL A 49 6.39 1.43 -23.48
CA VAL A 49 6.36 2.21 -24.73
C VAL A 49 5.96 1.34 -25.92
N HIS A 50 6.49 0.12 -26.04
CA HIS A 50 6.10 -0.81 -27.10
C HIS A 50 4.65 -1.30 -26.98
N ARG A 51 4.08 -1.35 -25.78
CA ARG A 51 2.70 -1.81 -25.56
C ARG A 51 1.65 -0.71 -25.73
N THR A 52 1.94 0.49 -25.26
CA THR A 52 1.00 1.62 -25.33
C THR A 52 1.18 2.45 -26.59
N GLY A 53 2.36 2.41 -27.21
CA GLY A 53 2.75 3.24 -28.34
C GLY A 53 3.24 4.62 -27.91
N LEU A 54 4.34 5.08 -28.51
CA LEU A 54 4.96 6.38 -28.19
C LEU A 54 3.99 7.55 -28.40
N LEU A 55 3.20 7.50 -29.46
CA LEU A 55 2.23 8.55 -29.81
C LEU A 55 1.15 8.70 -28.73
N ALA A 56 0.65 7.59 -28.18
CA ALA A 56 -0.32 7.61 -27.10
C ALA A 56 0.29 8.14 -25.80
N LEU A 57 1.56 7.82 -25.53
CA LEU A 57 2.28 8.28 -24.33
C LEU A 57 2.50 9.80 -24.33
N VAL A 58 2.79 10.39 -25.50
CA VAL A 58 2.97 11.84 -25.65
C VAL A 58 1.62 12.57 -25.68
N ARG A 59 0.62 12.00 -26.35
CA ARG A 59 -0.71 12.59 -26.49
C ARG A 59 -1.51 12.55 -25.19
N HIS A 60 -1.40 11.47 -24.43
CA HIS A 60 -2.07 11.29 -23.15
C HIS A 60 -1.05 11.50 -22.04
N ARG A 61 -1.22 12.54 -21.21
CA ARG A 61 -0.31 12.82 -20.09
C ARG A 61 -0.33 11.66 -19.10
N VAL A 62 0.57 10.70 -19.27
CA VAL A 62 0.72 9.57 -18.36
C VAL A 62 1.22 10.09 -17.02
N ARG A 63 0.41 9.93 -15.98
CA ARG A 63 0.80 10.26 -14.61
C ARG A 63 1.08 8.96 -13.88
N PRO A 64 2.31 8.75 -13.38
CA PRO A 64 2.58 7.61 -12.52
C PRO A 64 1.74 7.76 -11.25
N VAL A 65 0.91 6.76 -10.98
CA VAL A 65 0.12 6.67 -9.75
C VAL A 65 0.51 5.38 -9.04
N THR A 66 0.80 5.49 -7.75
CA THR A 66 0.99 4.32 -6.90
C THR A 66 -0.37 3.95 -6.33
N PHE A 67 -0.91 2.81 -6.75
CA PHE A 67 -2.10 2.26 -6.09
C PHE A 67 -1.65 1.49 -4.84
N VAL A 68 -1.83 2.11 -3.68
CA VAL A 68 -1.74 1.40 -2.40
C VAL A 68 -3.11 0.80 -2.12
N MET A 69 -3.30 -0.45 -2.53
CA MET A 69 -4.49 -1.21 -2.17
C MET A 69 -4.32 -1.68 -0.73
N HIS A 70 -4.92 -0.98 0.21
CA HIS A 70 -4.97 -1.43 1.60
C HIS A 70 -5.95 -2.60 1.64
N SER A 71 -5.49 -3.79 2.00
CA SER A 71 -6.40 -4.79 2.54
C SER A 71 -6.98 -4.21 3.83
N PHE A 72 -8.30 -4.27 4.01
CA PHE A 72 -8.90 -3.99 5.31
C PHE A 72 -8.32 -4.96 6.35
N MET A 73 -8.11 -4.48 7.56
CA MET A 73 -7.69 -5.29 8.71
C MET A 73 -8.91 -5.60 9.55
N ASP A 74 -8.96 -6.79 10.13
CA ASP A 74 -10.03 -7.12 11.07
C ASP A 74 -9.87 -6.26 12.33
N ALA A 75 -10.95 -5.65 12.81
CA ALA A 75 -10.93 -4.84 14.01
C ALA A 75 -10.44 -5.61 15.24
N ALA A 76 -10.72 -6.92 15.31
CA ALA A 76 -10.24 -7.80 16.37
C ALA A 76 -8.71 -7.91 16.39
N GLU A 77 -8.04 -7.71 15.25
CA GLU A 77 -6.58 -7.71 15.16
C GLU A 77 -6.00 -6.30 15.30
N VAL A 78 -6.71 -5.26 14.84
CA VAL A 78 -6.23 -3.87 14.88
C VAL A 78 -6.12 -3.35 16.30
N THR A 79 -7.13 -3.57 17.16
CA THR A 79 -7.13 -3.08 18.55
C THR A 79 -5.90 -3.54 19.33
N PRO A 80 -5.63 -4.86 19.49
CA PRO A 80 -4.46 -5.31 20.26
C PRO A 80 -3.12 -4.90 19.62
N ALA A 81 -3.03 -4.86 18.28
CA ALA A 81 -1.82 -4.41 17.60
C ALA A 81 -1.55 -2.91 17.81
N TRP A 82 -2.59 -2.08 17.82
CA TRP A 82 -2.50 -0.65 18.07
C TRP A 82 -2.13 -0.34 19.51
N GLU A 83 -2.74 -1.02 20.48
CA GLU A 83 -2.40 -0.86 21.89
C GLU A 83 -0.92 -1.23 22.17
N ALA A 84 -0.43 -2.32 21.57
CA ALA A 84 0.98 -2.70 21.66
C ALA A 84 1.90 -1.62 21.05
N LEU A 85 1.51 -1.03 19.90
CA LEU A 85 2.25 0.09 19.30
C LEU A 85 2.33 1.30 20.21
N GLN A 86 1.21 1.67 20.85
CA GLN A 86 1.18 2.80 21.78
C GLN A 86 2.09 2.58 23.00
N ARG A 87 2.25 1.34 23.44
CA ARG A 87 3.22 0.97 24.49
C ARG A 87 4.66 0.82 24.00
N GLY A 88 4.91 0.93 22.69
CA GLY A 88 6.22 0.69 22.09
C GLY A 88 6.65 -0.79 22.06
N GLU A 89 5.70 -1.70 22.22
CA GLU A 89 5.92 -3.15 22.26
C GLU A 89 5.83 -3.76 20.85
N SER A 90 6.63 -4.80 20.59
CA SER A 90 6.44 -5.68 19.42
C SER A 90 5.59 -6.89 19.81
N VAL A 91 4.74 -7.35 18.89
CA VAL A 91 3.91 -8.54 19.11
C VAL A 91 4.54 -9.74 18.40
N ASP A 92 4.61 -10.89 19.08
CA ASP A 92 5.20 -12.13 18.52
C ASP A 92 4.22 -12.95 17.71
N ASP A 93 2.91 -12.82 17.96
CA ASP A 93 1.89 -13.48 17.16
C ASP A 93 2.00 -13.04 15.69
N PRO A 94 2.16 -13.97 14.72
CA PRO A 94 2.43 -13.61 13.34
C PRO A 94 1.34 -12.75 12.68
N ARG A 95 0.07 -12.90 13.09
CA ARG A 95 -1.02 -12.09 12.53
C ARG A 95 -1.00 -10.68 13.09
N LEU A 96 -0.86 -10.55 14.40
CA LEU A 96 -0.76 -9.25 15.05
C LEU A 96 0.52 -8.51 14.63
N ALA A 97 1.64 -9.20 14.45
CA ALA A 97 2.87 -8.61 13.92
C ALA A 97 2.67 -8.03 12.51
N ALA A 98 1.97 -8.78 11.63
CA ALA A 98 1.65 -8.30 10.28
C ALA A 98 0.69 -7.10 10.30
N THR A 99 -0.31 -7.11 11.18
CA THR A 99 -1.22 -5.97 11.41
C THR A 99 -0.45 -4.76 11.96
N GLN A 100 0.48 -4.98 12.88
CA GLN A 100 1.34 -3.94 13.45
C GLN A 100 2.20 -3.27 12.37
N GLU A 101 2.82 -4.05 11.50
CA GLU A 101 3.60 -3.54 10.38
C GLU A 101 2.75 -2.72 9.41
N ARG A 102 1.53 -3.20 9.13
CA ARG A 102 0.57 -2.48 8.28
C ARG A 102 0.09 -1.17 8.89
N LEU A 103 -0.10 -1.13 10.22
CA LEU A 103 -0.42 0.10 10.93
C LEU A 103 0.71 1.14 10.82
N ARG A 104 1.97 0.72 11.00
CA ARG A 104 3.14 1.60 10.80
C ARG A 104 3.28 2.10 9.36
N ALA A 105 2.93 1.25 8.40
CA ALA A 105 2.99 1.58 6.97
C ALA A 105 1.77 2.37 6.45
N CYS A 106 0.83 2.76 7.32
CA CYS A 106 -0.38 3.44 6.90
C CYS A 106 -0.06 4.83 6.31
N SER A 107 -0.31 5.00 5.01
CA SER A 107 -0.04 6.26 4.31
C SER A 107 -1.09 7.35 4.59
N TYR A 108 -2.24 6.98 5.15
CA TYR A 108 -3.35 7.89 5.41
C TYR A 108 -3.60 7.99 6.90
N ALA A 109 -3.33 9.19 7.45
CA ALA A 109 -3.62 9.52 8.84
C ALA A 109 -4.90 10.36 8.92
N MET A 110 -5.66 10.17 9.99
CA MET A 110 -6.86 10.94 10.33
C MET A 110 -6.73 11.48 11.75
N ALA A 111 -7.44 12.55 12.07
CA ALA A 111 -7.43 13.11 13.43
C ALA A 111 -8.37 12.29 14.34
N HIS A 112 -7.88 11.91 15.52
CA HIS A 112 -8.66 11.28 16.57
C HIS A 112 -9.84 12.21 16.94
N PRO A 113 -11.08 11.71 17.01
CA PRO A 113 -12.27 12.55 17.13
C PRO A 113 -12.29 13.39 18.41
N GLU A 114 -11.76 12.85 19.51
CA GLU A 114 -11.71 13.54 20.80
C GLU A 114 -10.44 14.38 21.01
N THR A 115 -9.24 13.82 20.73
CA THR A 115 -7.96 14.46 21.07
C THR A 115 -7.34 15.25 19.92
N GLY A 116 -7.78 15.02 18.68
CA GLY A 116 -7.20 15.61 17.47
C GLY A 116 -5.84 15.02 17.04
N GLU A 117 -5.32 14.01 17.75
CA GLU A 117 -4.06 13.36 17.41
C GLU A 117 -4.14 12.64 16.06
N LEU A 118 -3.06 12.67 15.26
CA LEU A 118 -3.02 11.93 14.00
C LEU A 118 -2.86 10.42 14.25
N VAL A 119 -3.87 9.65 13.89
CA VAL A 119 -3.90 8.19 13.98
C VAL A 119 -3.98 7.55 12.59
N PRO A 120 -3.47 6.31 12.40
CA PRO A 120 -3.69 5.58 11.16
C PRO A 120 -5.18 5.44 10.86
N ALA A 121 -5.59 5.61 9.59
CA ALA A 121 -6.99 5.49 9.19
C ALA A 121 -7.64 4.15 9.59
N CYS A 122 -6.86 3.08 9.62
CA CYS A 122 -7.33 1.77 10.06
C CYS A 122 -7.68 1.74 11.55
N VAL A 123 -6.99 2.53 12.39
CA VAL A 123 -7.32 2.70 13.81
C VAL A 123 -8.62 3.47 13.95
N GLN A 124 -8.78 4.58 13.23
CA GLN A 124 -10.00 5.37 13.23
C GLN A 124 -11.22 4.49 12.94
N HIS A 125 -11.20 3.80 11.79
CA HIS A 125 -12.33 2.97 11.41
C HIS A 125 -12.52 1.74 12.32
N SER A 126 -11.45 1.08 12.76
CA SER A 126 -11.59 -0.22 13.44
C SER A 126 -11.75 -0.10 14.96
N VAL A 127 -11.22 0.97 15.56
CA VAL A 127 -11.11 1.14 17.02
C VAL A 127 -11.97 2.30 17.50
N LEU A 128 -11.96 3.43 16.78
CA LEU A 128 -12.60 4.67 17.24
C LEU A 128 -14.04 4.81 16.74
N ASP A 129 -14.38 4.22 15.59
CA ASP A 129 -15.73 4.27 14.99
C ASP A 129 -16.48 2.91 14.98
N PRO A 130 -16.36 2.00 15.98
CA PRO A 130 -16.90 0.64 15.87
C PRO A 130 -18.44 0.64 15.80
N THR A 131 -19.10 1.57 16.49
CA THR A 131 -20.56 1.73 16.48
C THR A 131 -21.06 2.24 15.14
N GLU A 132 -20.41 3.26 14.58
CA GLU A 132 -20.76 3.84 13.28
C GLU A 132 -20.55 2.80 12.16
N ASN A 133 -19.47 2.03 12.22
CA ASN A 133 -19.25 0.89 11.32
C ASN A 133 -20.35 -0.18 11.39
N HIS A 134 -20.83 -0.49 12.60
CA HIS A 134 -21.95 -1.41 12.75
C HIS A 134 -23.24 -0.84 12.12
N GLN A 135 -23.49 0.46 12.30
CA GLN A 135 -24.64 1.14 11.70
C GLN A 135 -24.55 1.18 10.17
N LEU A 136 -23.36 1.35 9.60
CA LEU A 136 -23.13 1.33 8.15
C LEU A 136 -23.59 0.01 7.51
N ARG A 137 -23.55 -1.13 8.21
CA ARG A 137 -24.09 -2.40 7.68
C ARG A 137 -25.59 -2.35 7.40
N ARG A 138 -26.34 -1.51 8.12
CA ARG A 138 -27.77 -1.29 7.91
C ARG A 138 -28.05 -0.37 6.72
N LEU A 139 -27.17 0.61 6.50
CA LEU A 139 -27.29 1.62 5.44
C LEU A 139 -26.71 1.15 4.09
N LEU A 140 -25.71 0.28 4.14
CA LEU A 140 -25.00 -0.27 2.99
C LEU A 140 -25.10 -1.81 3.03
N PRO A 141 -26.27 -2.39 2.71
CA PRO A 141 -26.41 -3.84 2.73
C PRO A 141 -25.48 -4.47 1.69
N LEU A 142 -24.34 -4.95 2.18
CA LEU A 142 -23.37 -5.69 1.37
C LEU A 142 -24.04 -7.01 0.97
N THR A 143 -24.44 -7.11 -0.29
CA THR A 143 -24.82 -8.41 -0.85
C THR A 143 -23.53 -9.22 -0.95
N VAL A 144 -23.28 -10.08 0.04
CA VAL A 144 -22.19 -11.06 -0.04
C VAL A 144 -22.55 -11.96 -1.22
N LYS A 145 -21.95 -11.70 -2.39
CA LYS A 145 -21.95 -12.71 -3.45
C LYS A 145 -21.21 -13.90 -2.85
N THR A 146 -21.93 -14.96 -2.52
CA THR A 146 -21.37 -16.28 -2.25
C THR A 146 -20.66 -16.74 -3.51
N GLY A 147 -19.44 -16.26 -3.70
CA GLY A 147 -18.57 -16.63 -4.80
C GLY A 147 -18.07 -18.03 -4.54
N ARG A 148 -18.36 -18.94 -5.48
CA ARG A 148 -17.71 -20.25 -5.60
C ARG A 148 -16.21 -20.13 -5.27
N PRO A 149 -15.65 -20.97 -4.39
CA PRO A 149 -14.26 -20.85 -3.95
C PRO A 149 -13.34 -20.76 -5.16
N ALA A 150 -12.48 -19.73 -5.17
CA ALA A 150 -11.50 -19.55 -6.23
C ALA A 150 -10.55 -20.75 -6.20
N THR A 151 -10.65 -21.61 -7.22
CA THR A 151 -9.66 -22.67 -7.48
C THR A 151 -8.30 -22.01 -7.66
N ARG A 152 -7.40 -22.18 -6.67
CA ARG A 152 -5.99 -21.86 -6.82
C ARG A 152 -5.44 -22.63 -8.03
N PRO A 153 -4.78 -21.97 -8.99
CA PRO A 153 -4.04 -22.70 -10.03
C PRO A 153 -2.98 -23.55 -9.34
N ARG A 154 -2.98 -24.86 -9.63
CA ARG A 154 -1.88 -25.76 -9.27
C ARG A 154 -0.61 -25.21 -9.92
N ALA A 155 0.41 -24.89 -9.13
CA ALA A 155 1.72 -24.60 -9.66
C ALA A 155 2.24 -25.87 -10.36
N GLY A 156 2.18 -25.87 -11.69
CA GLY A 156 2.84 -26.88 -12.50
C GLY A 156 4.34 -26.72 -12.34
N HIS A 157 4.93 -27.69 -11.65
CA HIS A 157 6.36 -27.93 -11.62
C HIS A 157 6.57 -29.10 -12.57
N ASP A 158 6.90 -28.81 -13.82
CA ASP A 158 7.38 -29.81 -14.77
C ASP A 158 8.80 -29.42 -15.16
N ALA A 159 9.63 -30.46 -15.15
CA ALA A 159 11.08 -30.49 -15.22
C ALA A 159 11.65 -30.13 -16.60
#